data_AF-A0A7T8JWN1-F1
#
_entry.id   AF-A0A7T8JWN1-F1
#
_cell.length_a   1.000
_cell.length_b   1.000
_cell.length_c   1.000
_cell.angle_alpha   90.00
_cell.angle_beta   90.00
_cell.angle_gamma   90.00
#
_symmetry.space_group_name_H-M   'P 1'
#
loop_
_entity.id
_entity.type
_entity.pdbx_description
1 polymer ?
#
loop_
_entity_poly.entity_id
_entity_poly.type
_entity_poly.pdbx_seq_one_letter_code
_entity_poly.pdbx_strand_id
1 'polypeptide(L)'
;MRDVYSNLEEIVAILVSMKGMISNSELSRLTSMPLRSVQRLMKSLEDCKDPRKVNSRAPRPDLSTRKVRDMDFVNKVQEIIDEHPTRSLSSIAEELEVGETTIQNS
;
A
#
# COMPACT_ATOMS: atom_id res chain seq x y z
N MET A 1 17.21 19.23 2.55
CA MET A 1 16.38 18.02 2.75
C MET A 1 17.19 17.06 3.58
N ARG A 2 16.81 16.80 4.84
CA ARG A 2 17.45 15.73 5.62
C ARG A 2 16.76 14.42 5.25
N ASP A 3 17.59 13.46 4.86
CA ASP A 3 17.24 12.14 4.36
C ASP A 3 16.26 11.39 5.26
N VAL A 4 15.08 11.08 4.72
CA VAL A 4 14.12 10.14 5.32
C VAL A 4 14.71 8.72 5.37
N TYR A 5 15.75 8.46 4.59
CA TYR A 5 16.46 7.18 4.52
C TYR A 5 17.48 6.98 5.66
N SER A 6 18.10 8.04 6.19
CA SER A 6 19.08 7.94 7.29
C SER A 6 18.47 7.45 8.59
N ASN A 7 17.23 7.88 8.88
CA ASN A 7 16.53 7.47 10.11
C ASN A 7 16.17 5.98 10.12
N LEU A 8 16.01 5.35 8.95
CA LEU A 8 15.45 4.00 8.87
C LEU A 8 16.51 2.91 9.11
N GLU A 9 17.75 3.13 8.66
CA GLU A 9 18.87 2.25 8.97
C GLU A 9 19.22 2.29 10.47
N GLU A 10 19.17 3.48 11.07
CA GLU A 10 19.32 3.66 12.52
C GLU A 10 18.23 2.94 13.30
N ILE A 11 16.97 3.04 12.85
CA ILE A 11 15.85 2.31 13.46
C ILE A 11 16.08 0.80 13.38
N VAL A 12 16.50 0.26 12.22
CA VAL A 12 16.79 -1.17 12.08
C VAL A 12 17.95 -1.59 13.00
N ALA A 13 19.00 -0.75 13.14
CA ALA A 13 20.09 -1.01 14.07
C ALA A 13 19.62 -1.05 15.54
N ILE A 14 18.77 -0.10 15.94
CA ILE A 14 18.14 -0.08 17.28
C ILE A 14 17.32 -1.35 17.50
N LEU A 15 16.45 -1.72 16.55
CA LEU A 15 15.62 -2.93 16.63
C LEU A 15 16.47 -4.21 16.79
N VAL A 16 17.59 -4.32 16.07
CA VAL A 16 18.53 -5.45 16.18
C VAL A 16 19.23 -5.46 17.55
N SER A 17 19.73 -4.31 18.00
CA SER A 17 20.47 -4.20 19.28
C SER A 17 19.60 -4.48 20.52
N MET A 18 18.30 -4.18 20.44
CA MET A 18 17.36 -4.30 21.54
C MET A 18 16.46 -5.54 21.45
N LYS A 19 16.69 -6.39 20.43
CA LYS A 19 15.94 -7.62 20.19
C LYS A 19 16.02 -8.55 21.40
N GLY A 20 14.86 -8.93 21.94
CA GLY A 20 14.75 -9.82 23.09
C GLY A 20 15.07 -9.18 24.45
N MET A 21 15.56 -7.94 24.48
CA MET A 21 15.82 -7.20 25.73
C MET A 21 14.59 -6.42 26.20
N ILE A 22 13.79 -5.92 25.26
CA ILE A 22 12.57 -5.16 25.52
C ILE A 22 11.42 -5.66 24.64
N SER A 23 10.19 -5.35 25.05
CA SER A 23 8.99 -5.77 24.33
C SER A 23 8.80 -4.96 23.04
N ASN A 24 8.07 -5.54 22.07
CA ASN A 24 7.74 -4.86 20.81
C ASN A 24 6.93 -3.56 21.02
N SER A 25 6.15 -3.47 22.11
CA SER A 25 5.44 -2.24 22.48
C SER A 25 6.39 -1.13 22.93
N GLU A 26 7.48 -1.49 23.61
CA GLU A 26 8.49 -0.52 24.03
C GLU A 26 9.35 -0.06 22.85
N LEU A 27 9.70 -0.99 21.94
CA LEU A 27 10.35 -0.65 20.67
C LEU A 27 9.50 0.30 19.83
N SER A 28 8.18 0.09 19.77
CA SER A 28 7.24 0.96 19.09
C SER A 28 7.27 2.39 19.64
N ARG A 29 7.36 2.56 20.96
CA ARG A 29 7.48 3.87 21.61
C ARG A 29 8.83 4.52 21.31
N LEU A 30 9.93 3.78 21.47
CA LEU A 30 11.30 4.28 21.26
C LEU A 30 11.56 4.71 19.82
N THR A 31 11.07 3.92 18.85
CA THR A 31 11.25 4.19 17.41
C THR A 31 10.16 5.10 16.85
N SER A 32 9.16 5.48 17.65
CA SER A 32 7.94 6.18 17.20
C SER A 32 7.25 5.48 16.01
N MET A 33 7.40 4.16 15.89
CA MET A 33 6.81 3.37 14.82
C MET A 33 5.50 2.72 15.28
N PRO A 34 4.53 2.50 14.37
CA PRO A 34 3.38 1.67 14.68
C PRO A 34 3.80 0.27 15.13
N LEU A 35 3.19 -0.26 16.20
CA LEU A 35 3.49 -1.58 16.74
C LEU A 35 3.46 -2.69 15.68
N ARG A 36 2.48 -2.64 14.77
CA ARG A 36 2.34 -3.60 13.68
C ARG A 36 3.53 -3.58 12.71
N SER A 37 4.11 -2.40 12.49
CA SER A 37 5.30 -2.23 11.65
C SER A 37 6.54 -2.79 12.33
N VAL A 38 6.71 -2.53 13.64
CA VAL A 38 7.78 -3.12 14.45
C VAL A 38 7.70 -4.64 14.44
N GLN A 39 6.53 -5.21 14.70
CA GLN A 39 6.33 -6.67 14.67
C GLN A 39 6.68 -7.29 13.31
N ARG A 40 6.26 -6.65 12.21
CA ARG A 40 6.61 -7.09 10.86
C ARG A 40 8.12 -7.06 10.61
N LEU A 41 8.78 -5.97 11.00
CA LEU A 41 10.22 -5.83 10.86
C LEU A 41 10.99 -6.85 11.71
N MET A 42 10.58 -7.07 12.96
CA MET A 42 11.20 -8.06 13.84
C MET A 42 11.05 -9.48 13.29
N LYS A 43 9.87 -9.82 12.76
CA LYS A 43 9.66 -11.11 12.08
C LYS A 43 10.53 -11.24 10.83
N SER A 44 10.59 -10.20 10.00
CA SER A 44 11.45 -10.22 8.82
C SER A 44 12.94 -10.26 9.18
N LEU A 45 13.37 -9.68 10.31
CA LEU A 45 14.73 -9.81 10.87
C LEU A 45 15.03 -11.21 11.42
N GLU A 46 14.02 -11.97 11.84
CA GLU A 46 14.17 -13.39 12.19
C GLU A 46 14.29 -14.27 10.96
N ASP A 47 13.47 -13.99 9.93
CA ASP A 47 13.38 -14.80 8.71
C ASP A 47 14.54 -14.52 7.72
N CYS A 48 15.25 -13.39 7.85
CA CYS A 48 16.30 -12.98 6.90
C CYS A 48 17.72 -13.20 7.46
N LYS A 49 18.59 -13.85 6.66
CA LYS A 49 20.02 -14.01 7.00
C LYS A 49 20.82 -12.70 6.98
N ASP A 50 20.32 -11.68 6.29
CA ASP A 50 20.97 -10.37 6.16
C ASP A 50 20.01 -9.25 6.58
N PRO A 51 20.23 -8.60 7.74
CA PRO A 51 19.38 -7.52 8.24
C PRO A 51 19.23 -6.35 7.26
N ARG A 52 20.21 -6.13 6.37
CA ARG A 52 20.17 -5.06 5.37
C ARG A 52 19.14 -5.32 4.27
N LYS A 53 18.75 -6.58 4.06
CA LYS A 53 17.77 -7.00 3.06
C LYS A 53 16.33 -7.01 3.57
N VAL A 54 16.12 -6.88 4.87
CA VAL A 54 14.78 -6.88 5.49
C VAL A 54 13.90 -5.73 4.97
N ASN A 55 14.53 -4.65 4.51
CA ASN A 55 13.84 -3.45 4.07
C ASN A 55 13.80 -3.28 2.53
N SER A 56 14.15 -4.30 1.75
CA SER A 56 13.96 -4.21 0.31
C SER A 56 12.46 -4.26 0.00
N ARG A 57 11.86 -3.09 -0.23
CA ARG A 57 10.51 -3.01 -0.80
C ARG A 57 10.54 -3.67 -2.17
N ALA A 58 9.57 -4.55 -2.44
CA ALA A 58 9.34 -4.99 -3.80
C ALA A 58 9.15 -3.73 -4.69
N PRO A 59 9.79 -3.67 -5.86
CA PRO A 59 9.59 -2.55 -6.77
C PRO A 59 8.08 -2.45 -7.06
N ARG A 60 7.56 -1.22 -7.01
CA ARG A 60 6.18 -0.99 -7.43
C ARG A 60 6.08 -1.40 -8.91
N PRO A 61 5.00 -2.09 -9.31
CA PRO A 61 4.80 -2.39 -10.73
C PRO A 61 4.82 -1.07 -11.50
N ASP A 62 5.50 -1.08 -12.64
CA ASP A 62 5.59 0.07 -13.51
C ASP A 62 4.18 0.55 -13.86
N LEU A 63 3.96 1.87 -13.82
CA LEU A 63 2.67 2.46 -14.17
C LEU A 63 2.27 2.09 -15.60
N SER A 64 3.26 1.84 -16.49
CA SER A 64 3.04 1.36 -17.85
C SER A 64 2.35 -0.01 -17.93
N THR A 65 2.44 -0.83 -16.88
CA THR A 65 1.79 -2.15 -16.80
C THR A 65 0.35 -2.08 -16.29
N ARG A 66 -0.14 -0.90 -15.89
CA ARG A 66 -1.55 -0.74 -15.52
C ARG A 66 -2.39 -0.91 -16.77
N LYS A 67 -3.31 -1.88 -16.74
CA LYS A 67 -4.30 -2.07 -17.80
C LYS A 67 -5.12 -0.78 -17.93
N VAL A 68 -5.01 -0.11 -19.07
CA VAL A 68 -5.91 0.97 -19.46
C VAL A 68 -7.28 0.34 -19.71
N ARG A 69 -8.35 1.04 -19.30
CA ARG A 69 -9.72 0.57 -19.58
C ARG A 69 -9.99 0.62 -21.07
N ASP A 70 -10.82 -0.31 -21.52
CA ASP A 70 -11.32 -0.30 -22.88
C ASP A 70 -12.06 1.01 -23.15
N MET A 71 -11.76 1.68 -24.27
CA MET A 71 -12.44 2.92 -24.65
C MET A 71 -13.93 2.69 -24.88
N ASP A 72 -14.32 1.49 -25.34
CA ASP A 72 -15.72 1.12 -25.52
C ASP A 72 -16.47 1.09 -24.18
N PHE A 73 -15.79 0.63 -23.12
CA PHE A 73 -16.34 0.64 -21.78
C PHE A 73 -16.49 2.08 -21.24
N VAL A 74 -15.50 2.93 -21.45
CA VAL A 74 -15.55 4.35 -21.04
C VAL A 74 -16.69 5.08 -21.75
N ASN A 75 -16.82 4.90 -23.07
CA ASN A 75 -17.88 5.51 -23.86
C ASN A 75 -19.26 5.04 -23.39
N LYS A 76 -19.43 3.75 -23.12
CA LYS A 76 -20.70 3.21 -22.60
C LYS A 76 -21.07 3.78 -21.24
N VAL A 77 -20.10 3.94 -20.33
CA VAL A 77 -20.34 4.60 -19.03
C VAL A 77 -20.75 6.06 -19.25
N GLN A 78 -20.09 6.77 -20.15
CA GLN A 78 -20.40 8.16 -20.47
C GLN A 78 -21.82 8.30 -21.04
N GLU A 79 -22.22 7.44 -21.98
CA GLU A 79 -23.58 7.42 -22.55
C GLU A 79 -24.65 7.26 -21.45
N ILE A 80 -24.46 6.33 -20.51
CA ILE A 80 -25.41 6.11 -19.42
C ILE A 80 -25.51 7.34 -18.50
N ILE A 81 -24.39 8.01 -18.23
CA ILE A 81 -24.35 9.24 -17.42
C ILE A 81 -25.06 10.40 -18.16
N ASP A 82 -24.83 10.51 -19.48
CA ASP A 82 -25.42 11.57 -20.30
C ASP A 82 -26.94 11.40 -20.44
N GLU A 83 -27.42 10.16 -20.60
CA GLU A 83 -28.86 9.85 -20.66
C GLU A 83 -29.54 10.00 -19.29
N HIS A 84 -28.84 9.65 -18.21
CA HIS A 84 -29.39 9.57 -16.86
C HIS A 84 -28.42 10.15 -15.81
N PRO A 85 -28.26 11.49 -15.75
CA PRO A 85 -27.23 12.13 -14.91
C PRO A 85 -27.46 11.97 -13.40
N THR A 86 -28.66 11.56 -12.99
CA THR A 86 -29.02 11.31 -11.59
C THR A 86 -28.88 9.85 -11.18
N ARG A 87 -28.51 8.93 -12.10
CA ARG A 87 -28.27 7.54 -11.75
C ARG A 87 -27.07 7.43 -10.80
N SER A 88 -27.19 6.57 -9.81
CA SER A 88 -26.08 6.29 -8.90
C SER A 88 -25.02 5.43 -9.59
N LEU A 89 -23.76 5.62 -9.18
CA LEU A 89 -22.65 4.79 -9.65
C LEU A 89 -22.89 3.30 -9.36
N SER A 90 -23.53 2.98 -8.23
CA SER A 90 -23.93 1.62 -7.87
C SER A 90 -24.87 0.99 -8.91
N SER A 91 -25.86 1.74 -9.38
CA SER A 91 -26.83 1.25 -10.38
C SER A 91 -26.17 1.05 -11.75
N ILE A 92 -25.26 1.95 -12.15
CA ILE A 92 -24.48 1.81 -13.38
C ILE A 92 -23.53 0.61 -13.29
N ALA A 93 -22.90 0.41 -12.13
CA ALA A 93 -22.02 -0.72 -11.87
C ALA A 93 -22.77 -2.06 -11.90
N GLU A 94 -23.98 -2.12 -11.34
CA GLU A 94 -24.87 -3.28 -11.43
C GLU A 94 -25.26 -3.60 -12.87
N GLU A 95 -25.65 -2.58 -13.66
CA GLU A 95 -26.01 -2.76 -15.07
C GLU A 95 -24.85 -3.25 -15.94
N LEU A 96 -23.63 -2.82 -15.61
CA LEU A 96 -22.41 -3.20 -16.33
C LEU A 96 -21.70 -4.43 -15.73
N GLU A 97 -22.27 -5.04 -14.69
CA GLU A 97 -21.70 -6.18 -13.96
C GLU A 97 -20.26 -5.95 -13.48
N VAL A 98 -19.96 -4.74 -13.02
CA VAL A 98 -18.63 -4.34 -12.51
C VAL A 98 -18.70 -3.83 -11.07
N GLY A 99 -17.55 -3.71 -10.41
CA GLY A 99 -17.46 -3.02 -9.12
C GLY A 99 -17.67 -1.51 -9.27
N GLU A 100 -18.29 -0.87 -8.27
CA GLU A 100 -18.53 0.59 -8.26
C GLU A 100 -17.22 1.40 -8.41
N THR A 101 -16.15 0.93 -7.78
CA THR A 101 -14.81 1.54 -7.92
C THR A 101 -14.27 1.46 -9.35
N THR A 102 -14.77 0.55 -10.18
CA THR A 102 -14.43 0.49 -11.60
C THR A 102 -15.01 1.69 -12.32
N ILE A 103 -16.26 2.08 -12.04
CA ILE A 103 -16.95 3.24 -12.65
C ILE A 103 -16.39 4.56 -12.14
N GLN A 104 -16.16 4.69 -10.83
CA GLN A 104 -15.64 5.93 -10.22
C GLN A 104 -14.28 6.37 -10.81
N ASN A 105 -13.47 5.40 -11.22
CA ASN A 105 -12.14 5.63 -11.74
C ASN A 105 -12.09 5.57 -13.28
N SER A 106 -13.24 5.43 -13.96
CA SER A 106 -13.34 5.43 -15.42
C SER A 106 -13.20 6.83 -16.00
#